data_AF-A0A5E4QFV6-F1
#
_entry.id   AF-A0A5E4QFV6-F1
#
_cell.length_a   1.000
_cell.length_b   1.000
_cell.length_c   1.000
_cell.angle_alpha   90.00
_cell.angle_beta   90.00
_cell.angle_gamma   90.00
#
_symmetry.space_group_name_H-M   'P 1'
#
loop_
_entity.id
_entity.type
_entity.pdbx_description
1 polymer ?
#
loop_
_entity_poly.entity_id
_entity_poly.type
_entity_poly.pdbx_seq_one_letter_code
_entity_poly.pdbx_strand_id
1 'polypeptide(L)'
;MDGFQTIYKNEFAENWRKNLLEDAKTEVEQCKNVKLLPQSARLTLWQFCTKLCITKDGVPGHACRLVERYLMAQLRNYKKMAETVQRRKFIRKLKEEFLLTLMVAIQLSAKMSCTEKKDDSTLVRFWLLSYGCSFTLTDIREKEFAIIRDLEFRIPLWTGVDTALMLAVEANMTESVMETIALMMDTAEFFRKEIAEKVGETVGTSKENVFIRTIHLAAAAVSAVAELIKENFEDTINTVAKVTAAPVDYVNVIKSILLNIFGDCSGEVLF
;
A
#
# COMPACT_ATOMS: atom_id res chain seq x y z
N MET A 1 -14.58 -32.64 -18.20
CA MET A 1 -14.32 -31.18 -18.20
C MET A 1 -13.88 -30.70 -16.82
N ASP A 2 -14.25 -31.38 -15.73
CA ASP A 2 -13.84 -30.99 -14.36
C ASP A 2 -12.32 -31.03 -14.11
N GLY A 3 -11.60 -32.02 -14.66
CA GLY A 3 -10.15 -32.13 -14.45
C GLY A 3 -9.31 -30.96 -15.00
N PHE A 4 -9.77 -30.30 -16.08
CA PHE A 4 -9.07 -29.13 -16.65
C PHE A 4 -9.26 -27.89 -15.77
N GLN A 5 -10.45 -27.66 -15.21
CA GLN A 5 -10.70 -26.54 -14.30
C GLN A 5 -9.95 -26.69 -12.98
N THR A 6 -9.76 -27.92 -12.48
CA THR A 6 -8.97 -28.19 -11.27
C THR A 6 -7.48 -27.92 -11.48
N ILE A 7 -6.91 -28.32 -12.63
CA ILE A 7 -5.49 -28.08 -12.96
C ILE A 7 -5.20 -26.58 -13.09
N TYR A 8 -6.03 -25.83 -13.83
CA TYR A 8 -5.85 -24.38 -13.98
C TYR A 8 -6.01 -23.60 -12.68
N LYS A 9 -6.95 -24.00 -11.80
CA LYS A 9 -7.11 -23.38 -10.48
C LYS A 9 -5.87 -23.62 -9.60
N ASN A 10 -5.30 -24.81 -9.64
CA ASN A 10 -4.12 -25.15 -8.85
C ASN A 10 -2.85 -24.45 -9.36
N GLU A 11 -2.63 -24.40 -10.68
CA GLU A 11 -1.47 -23.68 -11.26
C GLU A 11 -1.56 -22.17 -11.04
N PHE A 12 -2.75 -21.57 -11.16
CA PHE A 12 -2.94 -20.16 -10.84
C PHE A 12 -2.68 -19.91 -9.35
N ALA A 13 -3.26 -20.73 -8.47
CA ALA A 13 -3.10 -20.64 -7.02
C ALA A 13 -1.63 -20.69 -6.58
N GLU A 14 -0.86 -21.62 -7.13
CA GLU A 14 0.57 -21.74 -6.82
C GLU A 14 1.39 -20.57 -7.37
N ASN A 15 1.07 -20.09 -8.58
CA ASN A 15 1.82 -19.00 -9.21
C ASN A 15 1.61 -17.65 -8.53
N TRP A 16 0.38 -17.27 -8.17
CA TRP A 16 0.17 -15.98 -7.50
C TRP A 16 0.81 -15.96 -6.11
N ARG A 17 0.71 -17.06 -5.35
CA ARG A 17 1.31 -17.16 -4.01
C ARG A 17 2.83 -17.03 -4.07
N LYS A 18 3.46 -17.70 -5.03
CA LYS A 18 4.90 -17.61 -5.27
C LYS A 18 5.30 -16.17 -5.60
N ASN A 19 4.60 -15.52 -6.53
CA ASN A 19 4.85 -14.14 -6.92
C ASN A 19 4.66 -13.18 -5.75
N LEU A 20 3.61 -13.35 -4.96
CA LEU A 20 3.34 -12.52 -3.78
C LEU A 20 4.44 -12.65 -2.72
N LEU A 21 4.93 -13.87 -2.45
CA LEU A 21 6.03 -14.10 -1.52
C LEU A 21 7.36 -13.54 -2.04
N GLU A 22 7.59 -13.57 -3.34
CA GLU A 22 8.75 -12.92 -3.98
C GLU A 22 8.68 -11.40 -3.88
N ASP A 23 7.51 -10.82 -4.14
CA ASP A 23 7.24 -9.39 -3.96
C ASP A 23 7.44 -8.98 -2.49
N ALA A 24 6.95 -9.78 -1.54
CA ALA A 24 7.13 -9.53 -0.11
C ALA A 24 8.59 -9.58 0.35
N LYS A 25 9.41 -10.48 -0.23
CA LYS A 25 10.86 -10.51 0.03
C LYS A 25 11.55 -9.26 -0.51
N THR A 26 11.21 -8.88 -1.74
CA THR A 26 11.73 -7.68 -2.40
C THR A 26 11.32 -6.41 -1.63
N GLU A 27 10.10 -6.39 -1.08
CA GLU A 27 9.59 -5.30 -0.24
C GLU A 27 10.51 -5.03 0.96
N VAL A 28 11.04 -6.07 1.61
CA VAL A 28 11.94 -5.91 2.76
C VAL A 28 13.23 -5.21 2.37
N GLU A 29 13.83 -5.61 1.25
CA GLU A 29 15.10 -5.04 0.79
C GLU A 29 14.93 -3.57 0.39
N GLN A 30 13.82 -3.26 -0.27
CA GLN A 30 13.55 -1.92 -0.76
C GLN A 30 13.06 -0.98 0.35
N CYS A 31 12.24 -1.49 1.27
CA CYS A 31 11.60 -0.71 2.30
C CYS A 31 12.34 -0.69 3.64
N LYS A 32 13.52 -1.32 3.73
CA LYS A 32 14.37 -1.22 4.91
C LYS A 32 14.69 0.25 5.22
N ASN A 33 14.30 0.69 6.43
CA ASN A 33 14.43 2.06 6.91
C ASN A 33 13.67 3.12 6.09
N VAL A 34 12.61 2.72 5.36
CA VAL A 34 11.68 3.70 4.79
C VAL A 34 10.97 4.42 5.93
N LYS A 35 11.01 5.75 5.89
CA LYS A 35 10.15 6.56 6.75
C LYS A 35 8.76 6.61 6.14
N LEU A 36 7.80 6.04 6.85
CA LEU A 36 6.39 6.12 6.48
C LEU A 36 5.93 7.59 6.49
N LEU A 37 5.05 7.94 5.56
CA LEU A 37 4.45 9.27 5.50
C LEU A 37 3.68 9.53 6.80
N PRO A 38 3.71 10.77 7.33
CA PRO A 38 2.87 11.14 8.46
C PRO A 38 1.38 11.09 8.07
N GLN A 39 0.51 10.94 9.06
CA GLN A 39 -0.94 10.81 8.85
C GLN A 39 -1.52 11.96 8.02
N SER A 40 -1.07 13.20 8.26
CA SER A 40 -1.51 14.38 7.50
C SER A 40 -1.19 14.32 6.00
N ALA A 41 -0.02 13.78 5.65
CA ALA A 41 0.37 13.59 4.25
C ALA A 41 -0.44 12.46 3.59
N ARG A 42 -0.72 11.38 4.34
CA ARG A 42 -1.57 10.28 3.88
C ARG A 42 -3.01 10.73 3.67
N LEU A 43 -3.57 11.52 4.59
CA LEU A 43 -4.88 12.16 4.45
C LEU A 43 -4.95 13.04 3.21
N THR A 44 -3.89 13.82 2.94
CA THR A 44 -3.82 14.66 1.74
C THR A 44 -3.88 13.81 0.45
N LEU A 45 -3.12 12.71 0.40
CA LEU A 45 -3.15 11.76 -0.73
C LEU A 45 -4.53 11.09 -0.88
N TRP A 46 -5.15 10.67 0.22
CA TRP A 46 -6.52 10.12 0.21
C TRP A 46 -7.52 11.13 -0.33
N GLN A 47 -7.46 12.39 0.13
CA GLN A 47 -8.34 13.46 -0.37
C GLN A 47 -8.16 13.71 -1.87
N PHE A 48 -6.93 13.65 -2.39
CA PHE A 48 -6.70 13.72 -3.84
C PHE A 48 -7.32 12.54 -4.57
N CYS A 49 -7.16 11.32 -4.04
CA CYS A 49 -7.79 10.13 -4.60
C CYS A 49 -9.32 10.26 -4.63
N THR A 50 -9.94 10.75 -3.56
CA THR A 50 -11.38 11.03 -3.50
C THR A 50 -11.81 12.05 -4.54
N LYS A 51 -11.10 13.17 -4.67
CA LYS A 51 -11.38 14.22 -5.67
C LYS A 51 -11.24 13.74 -7.10
N LEU A 52 -10.35 12.77 -7.35
CA LEU A 52 -10.15 12.14 -8.65
C LEU A 52 -11.14 10.98 -8.90
N CYS A 53 -11.98 10.64 -7.92
CA CYS A 53 -12.83 9.46 -7.91
C CYS A 53 -11.99 8.17 -8.14
N ILE A 54 -10.85 8.04 -7.47
CA ILE A 54 -9.92 6.89 -7.52
C ILE A 54 -9.69 6.36 -6.11
N THR A 55 -10.75 5.92 -5.45
CA THR A 55 -10.71 5.45 -4.05
C THR A 55 -10.83 3.94 -3.93
N LYS A 56 -11.05 3.23 -5.03
CA LYS A 56 -11.24 1.78 -5.05
C LYS A 56 -9.91 1.03 -5.11
N ASP A 57 -9.99 -0.28 -4.86
CA ASP A 57 -8.94 -1.26 -5.13
C ASP A 57 -7.60 -0.93 -4.46
N GLY A 58 -7.62 -0.31 -3.28
CA GLY A 58 -6.40 0.00 -2.52
C GLY A 58 -5.49 1.06 -3.14
N VAL A 59 -5.95 1.79 -4.16
CA VAL A 59 -5.16 2.81 -4.87
C VAL A 59 -4.56 3.87 -3.93
N PRO A 60 -5.31 4.45 -2.97
CA PRO A 60 -4.74 5.46 -2.08
C PRO A 60 -3.57 4.93 -1.23
N GLY A 61 -3.72 3.72 -0.67
CA GLY A 61 -2.67 3.05 0.10
C GLY A 61 -1.44 2.74 -0.76
N HIS A 62 -1.67 2.23 -1.97
CA HIS A 62 -0.59 1.96 -2.91
C HIS A 62 0.15 3.25 -3.32
N ALA A 63 -0.56 4.35 -3.54
CA ALA A 63 0.03 5.65 -3.88
C ALA A 63 0.91 6.18 -2.75
N CYS A 64 0.44 6.09 -1.48
CA CYS A 64 1.27 6.42 -0.32
C CYS A 64 2.58 5.63 -0.31
N ARG A 65 2.52 4.31 -0.54
CA ARG A 65 3.71 3.46 -0.56
C ARG A 65 4.66 3.80 -1.71
N LEU A 66 4.15 4.13 -2.90
CA LEU A 66 4.97 4.57 -4.02
C LEU A 66 5.73 5.87 -3.67
N VAL A 67 5.05 6.83 -3.05
CA VAL A 67 5.69 8.08 -2.59
C VAL A 67 6.75 7.79 -1.54
N GLU A 68 6.45 6.97 -0.52
CA GLU A 68 7.39 6.59 0.54
C GLU A 68 8.66 5.95 -0.02
N ARG A 69 8.51 4.98 -0.94
CA ARG A 69 9.62 4.30 -1.60
C ARG A 69 10.43 5.24 -2.48
N TYR A 70 9.75 6.07 -3.27
CA TYR A 70 10.41 7.04 -4.15
C TYR A 70 11.22 8.07 -3.33
N LEU A 71 10.64 8.63 -2.26
CA LEU A 71 11.35 9.55 -1.37
C LEU A 71 12.55 8.88 -0.71
N MET A 72 12.46 7.61 -0.35
CA MET A 72 13.61 6.88 0.19
C MET A 72 14.71 6.69 -0.86
N ALA A 73 14.38 6.37 -2.11
CA ALA A 73 15.34 6.31 -3.21
C ALA A 73 16.03 7.67 -3.42
N GLN A 74 15.25 8.76 -3.41
CA GLN A 74 15.76 10.14 -3.46
C GLN A 74 16.71 10.44 -2.29
N LEU A 75 16.36 10.04 -1.06
CA LEU A 75 17.21 10.24 0.12
C LEU A 75 18.52 9.44 0.07
N ARG A 76 18.50 8.22 -0.49
CA ARG A 76 19.74 7.44 -0.73
C ARG A 76 20.67 8.18 -1.68
N ASN A 77 20.14 8.79 -2.74
CA ASN A 77 20.92 9.63 -3.65
C ASN A 77 21.44 10.89 -2.97
N TYR A 78 20.60 11.56 -2.17
CA TYR A 78 21.00 12.72 -1.37
C TYR A 78 22.19 12.43 -0.45
N LYS A 79 22.18 11.29 0.24
CA LYS A 79 23.28 10.88 1.14
C LYS A 79 24.62 10.70 0.42
N LYS A 80 24.60 10.35 -0.87
CA LYS A 80 25.81 10.19 -1.70
C LYS A 80 26.39 11.53 -2.17
N MET A 81 25.65 12.63 -2.10
CA MET A 81 26.12 13.94 -2.53
C MET A 81 27.10 14.53 -1.52
N ALA A 82 28.31 14.90 -1.93
CA ALA A 82 29.31 15.50 -1.04
C ALA A 82 29.06 17.01 -0.79
N GLU A 83 28.61 17.74 -1.81
CA GLU A 83 28.54 19.20 -1.76
C GLU A 83 27.23 19.75 -1.17
N THR A 84 27.35 20.67 -0.20
CA THR A 84 26.22 21.37 0.44
C THR A 84 25.36 22.17 -0.54
N VAL A 85 25.95 22.72 -1.61
CA VAL A 85 25.21 23.49 -2.63
C VAL A 85 24.31 22.55 -3.45
N GLN A 86 24.84 21.41 -3.89
CA GLN A 86 24.08 20.40 -4.62
C GLN A 86 22.93 19.84 -3.77
N ARG A 87 23.21 19.55 -2.49
CA ARG A 87 22.21 19.12 -1.50
C ARG A 87 21.06 20.11 -1.36
N ARG A 88 21.35 21.42 -1.26
CA ARG A 88 20.32 22.46 -1.19
C ARG A 88 19.48 22.55 -2.47
N LYS A 89 20.12 22.49 -3.64
CA LYS A 89 19.43 22.46 -4.93
C LYS A 89 18.51 21.24 -5.05
N PHE A 90 18.97 20.08 -4.59
CA PHE A 90 18.19 18.83 -4.57
C PHE A 90 16.94 18.95 -3.69
N ILE A 91 17.09 19.40 -2.44
CA ILE A 91 15.95 19.56 -1.52
C ILE A 91 14.93 20.55 -2.09
N ARG A 92 15.40 21.67 -2.66
CA ARG A 92 14.51 22.65 -3.28
C ARG A 92 13.72 22.04 -4.44
N LYS A 93 14.40 21.33 -5.35
CA LYS A 93 13.75 20.62 -6.46
C LYS A 93 12.71 19.61 -5.97
N LEU A 94 13.05 18.82 -4.94
CA LEU A 94 12.14 17.83 -4.37
C LEU A 94 10.87 18.47 -3.78
N LYS A 95 10.99 19.66 -3.16
CA LYS A 95 9.86 20.43 -2.64
C LYS A 95 9.00 21.01 -3.76
N GLU A 96 9.62 21.62 -4.77
CA GLU A 96 8.92 22.22 -5.93
C GLU A 96 8.13 21.16 -6.72
N GLU A 97 8.65 19.95 -6.81
CA GLU A 97 8.02 18.83 -7.53
C GLU A 97 7.21 17.89 -6.63
N PHE A 98 6.99 18.24 -5.36
CA PHE A 98 6.37 17.33 -4.41
C PHE A 98 4.92 17.01 -4.81
N LEU A 99 4.13 18.03 -5.16
CA LEU A 99 2.74 17.82 -5.58
C LEU A 99 2.65 17.00 -6.87
N LEU A 100 3.55 17.26 -7.85
CA LEU A 100 3.66 16.46 -9.05
C LEU A 100 3.96 14.98 -8.72
N THR A 101 4.86 14.75 -7.76
CA THR A 101 5.20 13.39 -7.29
C THR A 101 3.99 12.69 -6.67
N LEU A 102 3.18 13.38 -5.86
CA LEU A 102 1.95 12.81 -5.29
C LEU A 102 0.95 12.42 -6.38
N MET A 103 0.68 13.33 -7.32
CA MET A 103 -0.31 13.10 -8.38
C MET A 103 0.11 11.99 -9.35
N VAL A 104 1.39 11.93 -9.69
CA VAL A 104 1.92 10.85 -10.55
C VAL A 104 1.90 9.51 -9.81
N ALA A 105 2.16 9.47 -8.50
CA ALA A 105 2.01 8.24 -7.72
C ALA A 105 0.56 7.74 -7.72
N ILE A 106 -0.44 8.62 -7.58
CA ILE A 106 -1.86 8.26 -7.71
C ILE A 106 -2.16 7.71 -9.11
N GLN A 107 -1.69 8.39 -10.16
CA GLN A 107 -1.86 7.94 -11.55
C GLN A 107 -1.26 6.55 -11.76
N LEU A 108 -0.04 6.31 -11.29
CA LEU A 108 0.63 5.03 -11.39
C LEU A 108 -0.15 3.94 -10.65
N SER A 109 -0.55 4.17 -9.40
CA SER A 109 -1.37 3.23 -8.64
C SER A 109 -2.68 2.90 -9.35
N ALA A 110 -3.36 3.91 -9.90
CA ALA A 110 -4.60 3.73 -10.64
C ALA A 110 -4.40 2.90 -11.91
N LYS A 111 -3.34 3.15 -12.69
CA LYS A 111 -2.99 2.39 -13.90
C LYS A 111 -2.75 0.90 -13.60
N MET A 112 -2.22 0.59 -12.41
CA MET A 112 -1.93 -0.79 -12.01
C MET A 112 -3.15 -1.52 -11.47
N SER A 113 -4.08 -0.82 -10.83
CA SER A 113 -5.14 -1.43 -10.03
C SER A 113 -6.54 -1.31 -10.66
N CYS A 114 -6.78 -0.27 -11.47
CA CYS A 114 -8.09 0.02 -12.06
C CYS A 114 -8.09 -0.22 -13.57
N THR A 115 -8.74 -1.29 -14.02
CA THR A 115 -8.88 -1.63 -15.45
C THR A 115 -9.66 -0.57 -16.26
N GLU A 116 -10.55 0.17 -15.59
CA GLU A 116 -11.41 1.19 -16.20
C GLU A 116 -10.71 2.54 -16.42
N LYS A 117 -9.63 2.84 -15.68
CA LYS A 117 -8.93 4.14 -15.76
C LYS A 117 -7.63 4.01 -16.56
N LYS A 118 -7.74 4.10 -17.88
CA LYS A 118 -6.59 4.17 -18.79
C LYS A 118 -6.08 5.61 -18.90
N ASP A 119 -4.88 5.84 -18.37
CA ASP A 119 -4.00 7.01 -18.54
C ASP A 119 -4.69 8.38 -18.61
N ASP A 120 -4.66 9.12 -17.50
CA ASP A 120 -5.19 10.48 -17.44
C ASP A 120 -4.15 11.51 -17.01
N SER A 121 -3.01 11.52 -17.71
CA SER A 121 -2.01 12.59 -17.58
C SER A 121 -2.64 13.99 -17.79
N THR A 122 -3.74 14.06 -18.55
CA THR A 122 -4.54 15.27 -18.76
C THR A 122 -5.28 15.70 -17.48
N LEU A 123 -5.92 14.77 -16.77
CA LEU A 123 -6.57 15.02 -15.48
C LEU A 123 -5.56 15.36 -14.40
N VAL A 124 -4.42 14.67 -14.36
CA VAL A 124 -3.32 15.04 -13.46
C VAL A 124 -2.89 16.49 -13.72
N ARG A 125 -2.70 16.87 -14.98
CA ARG A 125 -2.37 18.25 -15.36
C ARG A 125 -3.48 19.23 -14.95
N PHE A 126 -4.74 18.89 -15.21
CA PHE A 126 -5.89 19.74 -14.86
C PHE A 126 -5.92 20.02 -13.34
N TRP A 127 -5.73 18.99 -12.52
CA TRP A 127 -5.66 19.14 -11.07
C TRP A 127 -4.42 19.92 -10.62
N LEU A 128 -3.25 19.67 -11.19
CA LEU A 128 -2.07 20.47 -10.88
C LEU A 128 -2.31 21.96 -11.17
N LEU A 129 -2.96 22.27 -12.29
CA LEU A 129 -3.34 23.65 -12.64
C LEU A 129 -4.34 24.27 -11.64
N SER A 130 -5.34 23.51 -11.16
CA SER A 130 -6.28 24.02 -10.16
C SER A 130 -5.63 24.34 -8.81
N TYR A 131 -4.45 23.76 -8.55
CA TYR A 131 -3.61 24.06 -7.39
C TYR A 131 -2.50 25.09 -7.68
N GLY A 132 -2.54 25.75 -8.84
CA GLY A 132 -1.58 26.78 -9.25
C GLY A 132 -0.24 26.25 -9.75
N CYS A 133 -0.12 24.94 -10.00
CA CYS A 133 1.09 24.31 -10.53
C CYS A 133 1.01 24.13 -12.05
N SER A 134 1.88 24.83 -12.78
CA SER A 134 1.89 24.82 -14.25
C SER A 134 2.87 23.78 -14.81
N PHE A 135 2.57 22.49 -14.61
CA PHE A 135 3.32 21.39 -15.22
C PHE A 135 2.76 21.03 -16.61
N THR A 136 3.66 20.69 -17.53
CA THR A 136 3.31 20.18 -18.86
C THR A 136 3.03 18.69 -18.82
N LEU A 137 2.42 18.15 -19.88
CA LEU A 137 2.27 16.68 -20.03
C LEU A 137 3.64 15.98 -20.12
N THR A 138 4.64 16.66 -20.67
CA THR A 138 6.01 16.16 -20.72
C THR A 138 6.58 16.01 -19.31
N ASP A 139 6.44 17.03 -18.45
CA ASP A 139 6.91 16.96 -17.06
C ASP A 139 6.27 15.81 -16.28
N ILE A 140 4.97 15.56 -16.51
CA ILE A 140 4.22 14.47 -15.89
C ILE A 140 4.77 13.11 -16.31
N ARG A 141 4.99 12.90 -17.61
CA ARG A 141 5.54 11.65 -18.15
C ARG A 141 6.99 11.43 -17.74
N GLU A 142 7.79 12.50 -17.71
CA GLU A 142 9.17 12.44 -17.23
C GLU A 142 9.23 12.09 -15.75
N LYS A 143 8.35 12.65 -14.92
CA LYS A 143 8.23 12.28 -13.51
C LYS A 143 7.76 10.82 -13.35
N GLU A 144 6.78 10.39 -14.14
CA GLU A 144 6.30 9.00 -14.15
C GLU A 144 7.44 8.02 -14.42
N PHE A 145 8.18 8.26 -15.52
CA PHE A 145 9.36 7.47 -15.85
C PHE A 145 10.44 7.56 -14.77
N ALA A 146 10.69 8.74 -14.20
CA ALA A 146 11.68 8.92 -13.13
C ALA A 146 11.31 8.11 -11.88
N ILE A 147 10.04 8.09 -11.47
CA ILE A 147 9.59 7.27 -10.33
C ILE A 147 9.82 5.79 -10.63
N ILE A 148 9.40 5.29 -11.79
CA ILE A 148 9.59 3.89 -12.17
C ILE A 148 11.08 3.52 -12.18
N ARG A 149 11.90 4.34 -12.84
CA ARG A 149 13.35 4.14 -12.97
C ARG A 149 14.06 4.16 -11.63
N ASP A 150 13.74 5.14 -10.78
CA ASP A 150 14.40 5.30 -9.47
C ASP A 150 13.95 4.21 -8.46
N LEU A 151 12.85 3.52 -8.76
CA LEU A 151 12.42 2.28 -8.11
C LEU A 151 12.92 1.02 -8.84
N GLU A 152 13.89 1.15 -9.75
CA GLU A 152 14.49 0.05 -10.51
C GLU A 152 13.47 -0.81 -11.27
N PHE A 153 12.40 -0.19 -11.76
CA PHE A 153 11.28 -0.85 -12.43
C PHE A 153 10.58 -1.91 -11.56
N ARG A 154 10.71 -1.80 -10.23
CA ARG A 154 10.06 -2.68 -9.24
C ARG A 154 8.86 -1.98 -8.60
N ILE A 155 7.79 -1.82 -9.36
CA ILE A 155 6.49 -1.40 -8.81
C ILE A 155 5.71 -2.66 -8.43
N PRO A 156 5.16 -2.78 -7.20
CA PRO A 156 4.44 -3.96 -6.79
C PRO A 156 3.20 -4.07 -7.68
N LEU A 157 2.95 -5.27 -8.21
CA LEU A 157 1.81 -5.51 -9.09
C LEU A 157 0.48 -5.49 -8.34
N TRP A 158 0.53 -5.77 -7.04
CA TRP A 158 -0.64 -5.97 -6.19
C TRP A 158 -0.75 -4.84 -5.17
N THR A 159 -1.97 -4.36 -4.96
CA THR A 159 -2.28 -3.49 -3.83
C THR A 159 -2.41 -4.30 -2.54
N GLY A 160 -2.50 -3.59 -1.41
CA GLY A 160 -2.81 -4.23 -0.14
C GLY A 160 -4.19 -4.88 -0.17
N VAL A 161 -5.17 -4.23 -0.80
CA VAL A 161 -6.53 -4.76 -0.96
C VAL A 161 -6.51 -6.04 -1.79
N ASP A 162 -5.86 -6.05 -2.95
CA ASP A 162 -5.78 -7.26 -3.78
C ASP A 162 -5.13 -8.42 -3.00
N THR A 163 -4.08 -8.12 -2.25
CA THR A 163 -3.42 -9.11 -1.39
C THR A 163 -4.37 -9.67 -0.33
N ALA A 164 -5.15 -8.81 0.33
CA ALA A 164 -6.10 -9.20 1.35
C ALA A 164 -7.25 -10.05 0.77
N LEU A 165 -7.78 -9.68 -0.40
CA LEU A 165 -8.83 -10.43 -1.08
C LEU A 165 -8.35 -11.82 -1.50
N MET A 166 -7.12 -11.93 -2.03
CA MET A 166 -6.53 -13.24 -2.38
C MET A 166 -6.32 -14.11 -1.13
N LEU A 167 -5.89 -13.53 -0.01
CA LEU A 167 -5.78 -14.25 1.28
C LEU A 167 -7.14 -14.67 1.85
N ALA A 168 -8.19 -13.86 1.65
CA ALA A 168 -9.54 -14.19 2.06
C ALA A 168 -10.09 -15.41 1.30
N VAL A 169 -9.82 -15.49 0.00
CA VAL A 169 -10.17 -16.66 -0.82
C VAL A 169 -9.45 -17.93 -0.31
N GLU A 170 -8.16 -17.83 0.05
CA GLU A 170 -7.41 -18.95 0.65
C GLU A 170 -7.97 -19.38 2.02
N ALA A 171 -8.53 -18.44 2.78
CA ALA A 171 -9.22 -18.70 4.03
C ALA A 171 -10.68 -19.17 3.85
N ASN A 172 -11.10 -19.47 2.62
CA ASN A 172 -12.47 -19.86 2.27
C ASN A 172 -13.54 -18.87 2.73
N MET A 173 -13.20 -17.58 2.77
CA MET A 173 -14.16 -16.53 3.09
C MET A 173 -15.12 -16.30 1.92
N THR A 174 -16.37 -15.97 2.25
CA THR A 174 -17.44 -15.75 1.28
C THR A 174 -17.29 -14.40 0.58
N GLU A 175 -17.89 -14.26 -0.61
CA GLU A 175 -17.85 -12.99 -1.37
C GLU A 175 -18.51 -11.83 -0.60
N SER A 176 -19.50 -12.12 0.25
CA SER A 176 -20.24 -11.12 1.04
C SER A 176 -19.37 -10.34 2.03
N VAL A 177 -18.19 -10.83 2.37
CA VAL A 177 -17.28 -10.18 3.33
C VAL A 177 -16.17 -9.37 2.65
N MET A 178 -16.02 -9.49 1.32
CA MET A 178 -14.88 -8.95 0.58
C MET A 178 -14.84 -7.42 0.62
N GLU A 179 -16.00 -6.75 0.57
CA GLU A 179 -16.08 -5.30 0.73
C GLU A 179 -15.61 -4.84 2.12
N THR A 180 -15.95 -5.59 3.18
CA THR A 180 -15.48 -5.30 4.54
C THR A 180 -13.98 -5.52 4.68
N ILE A 181 -13.42 -6.55 4.01
CA ILE A 181 -11.97 -6.80 3.97
C ILE A 181 -11.25 -5.67 3.24
N ALA A 182 -11.77 -5.22 2.11
CA ALA A 182 -11.20 -4.08 1.37
C ALA A 182 -11.19 -2.82 2.23
N LEU A 183 -12.31 -2.50 2.90
CA LEU A 183 -12.40 -1.36 3.81
C LEU A 183 -11.41 -1.48 4.97
N MET A 184 -11.36 -2.65 5.63
CA MET A 184 -10.42 -2.90 6.73
C MET A 184 -8.97 -2.73 6.29
N MET A 185 -8.63 -3.23 5.10
CA MET A 185 -7.29 -3.10 4.54
C MET A 185 -6.95 -1.65 4.17
N ASP A 186 -7.89 -0.88 3.63
CA ASP A 186 -7.69 0.55 3.38
C ASP A 186 -7.53 1.34 4.67
N THR A 187 -8.31 1.02 5.72
CA THR A 187 -8.10 1.58 7.06
C THR A 187 -6.69 1.24 7.57
N ALA A 188 -6.26 -0.01 7.42
CA ALA A 188 -4.92 -0.45 7.80
C ALA A 188 -3.82 0.28 7.02
N GLU A 189 -3.99 0.46 5.70
CA GLU A 189 -3.07 1.23 4.87
C GLU A 189 -3.11 2.71 5.19
N PHE A 190 -4.22 3.28 5.66
CA PHE A 190 -4.29 4.67 6.10
C PHE A 190 -3.50 4.87 7.41
N PHE A 191 -3.73 4.00 8.41
CA PHE A 191 -3.09 4.05 9.73
C PHE A 191 -1.76 3.28 9.85
N ARG A 192 -1.18 2.81 8.74
CA ARG A 192 0.01 1.93 8.74
C ARG A 192 1.15 2.41 9.64
N LYS A 193 1.39 3.72 9.70
CA LYS A 193 2.43 4.29 10.56
C LYS A 193 2.14 4.05 12.05
N GLU A 194 0.94 4.36 12.48
CA GLU A 194 0.50 4.12 13.86
C GLU A 194 0.52 2.63 14.20
N ILE A 195 0.07 1.78 13.28
CA ILE A 195 0.13 0.33 13.45
C ILE A 195 1.59 -0.13 13.62
N ALA A 196 2.50 0.35 12.77
CA ALA A 196 3.93 0.04 12.87
C ALA A 196 4.55 0.46 14.20
N GLU A 197 4.20 1.66 14.69
CA GLU A 197 4.66 2.16 16.00
C GLU A 197 4.14 1.28 17.15
N LYS A 198 2.83 0.97 17.19
CA LYS A 198 2.21 0.10 18.21
C LYS A 198 2.74 -1.33 18.18
N VAL A 199 2.98 -1.90 16.98
CA VAL A 199 3.63 -3.21 16.85
C VAL A 199 5.04 -3.14 17.43
N GLY A 200 5.80 -2.10 17.12
CA GLY A 200 7.16 -1.90 17.63
C GLY A 200 7.25 -1.81 19.14
N GLU A 201 6.29 -1.11 19.76
CA GLU A 201 6.13 -1.04 21.21
C GLU A 201 5.84 -2.42 21.81
N THR A 202 4.95 -3.19 21.17
CA THR A 202 4.55 -4.52 21.64
C THR A 202 5.70 -5.53 21.58
N VAL A 203 6.53 -5.48 20.53
CA VAL A 203 7.66 -6.42 20.35
C VAL A 203 8.96 -5.97 21.02
N GLY A 204 8.95 -4.84 21.75
CA GLY A 204 10.13 -4.35 22.48
C GLY A 204 11.26 -3.85 21.58
N THR A 205 10.98 -3.54 20.32
CA THR A 205 11.95 -2.91 19.42
C THR A 205 11.91 -1.40 19.55
N SER A 206 13.02 -0.70 19.26
CA SER A 206 13.01 0.76 19.21
C SER A 206 11.86 1.24 18.30
N LYS A 207 11.07 2.23 18.75
CA LYS A 207 9.94 2.80 17.98
C LYS A 207 10.33 3.24 16.57
N GLU A 208 11.61 3.52 16.36
CA GLU A 208 12.14 3.92 15.07
C GLU A 208 12.32 2.72 14.12
N ASN A 209 11.55 2.74 13.03
CA ASN A 209 11.70 1.91 11.83
C ASN A 209 11.16 0.47 11.91
N VAL A 210 10.09 0.22 12.66
CA VAL A 210 9.33 -1.02 12.47
C VAL A 210 8.66 -0.99 11.12
N PHE A 211 9.02 -1.95 10.28
CA PHE A 211 8.48 -2.10 8.94
C PHE A 211 7.53 -3.31 8.92
N ILE A 212 6.24 -3.03 8.70
CA ILE A 212 5.23 -4.06 8.48
C ILE A 212 5.13 -4.31 6.98
N ARG A 213 5.28 -5.56 6.55
CA ARG A 213 5.09 -5.97 5.15
C ARG A 213 3.60 -5.91 4.79
N THR A 214 3.28 -5.52 3.56
CA THR A 214 1.86 -5.44 3.14
C THR A 214 1.16 -6.77 3.28
N ILE A 215 1.84 -7.87 2.96
CA ILE A 215 1.27 -9.21 3.09
C ILE A 215 0.87 -9.57 4.53
N HIS A 216 1.64 -9.13 5.53
CA HIS A 216 1.31 -9.39 6.94
C HIS A 216 0.17 -8.48 7.42
N LEU A 217 0.14 -7.24 6.94
CA LEU A 217 -0.97 -6.31 7.21
C LEU A 217 -2.28 -6.83 6.62
N ALA A 218 -2.23 -7.36 5.39
CA ALA A 218 -3.36 -8.01 4.72
C ALA A 218 -3.86 -9.25 5.46
N ALA A 219 -2.95 -10.14 5.90
CA ALA A 219 -3.32 -11.30 6.72
C ALA A 219 -4.04 -10.89 8.01
N ALA A 220 -3.57 -9.82 8.66
CA ALA A 220 -4.20 -9.29 9.86
C ALA A 220 -5.57 -8.66 9.59
N ALA A 221 -5.73 -7.93 8.48
CA ALA A 221 -7.02 -7.38 8.05
C ALA A 221 -8.06 -8.47 7.78
N VAL A 222 -7.69 -9.54 7.06
CA VAL A 222 -8.55 -10.71 6.81
C VAL A 222 -8.96 -11.36 8.15
N SER A 223 -8.00 -11.59 9.03
CA SER A 223 -8.26 -12.19 10.36
C SER A 223 -9.14 -11.30 11.23
N ALA A 224 -8.99 -9.98 11.15
CA ALA A 224 -9.79 -9.02 11.91
C ALA A 224 -11.25 -9.04 11.44
N VAL A 225 -11.49 -9.06 10.12
CA VAL A 225 -12.84 -9.14 9.58
C VAL A 225 -13.52 -10.45 9.94
N ALA A 226 -12.82 -11.59 9.85
CA ALA A 226 -13.32 -12.89 10.30
C ALA A 226 -13.81 -12.85 11.76
N GLU A 227 -13.09 -12.15 12.64
CA GLU A 227 -13.48 -12.00 14.05
C GLU A 227 -14.70 -11.07 14.23
N LEU A 228 -14.78 -9.97 13.47
CA LEU A 228 -15.86 -8.98 13.58
C LEU A 228 -17.22 -9.52 13.14
N ILE A 229 -17.25 -10.26 12.03
CA ILE A 229 -18.50 -10.77 11.44
C ILE A 229 -19.07 -11.96 12.20
N LYS A 230 -18.27 -12.59 13.08
CA LYS A 230 -18.67 -13.75 13.91
C LYS A 230 -19.28 -14.92 13.12
N GLU A 231 -19.00 -14.98 11.84
CA GLU A 231 -19.26 -16.17 11.03
C GLU A 231 -18.22 -17.24 11.37
N ASN A 232 -18.56 -18.51 11.16
CA ASN A 232 -17.72 -19.64 11.58
C ASN A 232 -16.53 -19.87 10.63
N PHE A 233 -15.69 -18.86 10.43
CA PHE A 233 -14.42 -18.94 9.71
C PHE A 233 -13.32 -19.50 10.62
N GLU A 234 -13.55 -20.72 11.11
CA GLU A 234 -12.61 -21.44 11.96
C GLU A 234 -11.22 -21.47 11.30
N ASP A 235 -10.18 -21.23 12.10
CA ASP A 235 -8.78 -21.33 11.66
C ASP A 235 -8.28 -20.28 10.63
N THR A 236 -9.04 -19.20 10.38
CA THR A 236 -8.63 -18.12 9.44
C THR A 236 -7.22 -17.63 9.70
N ILE A 237 -6.91 -17.33 10.97
CA ILE A 237 -5.60 -16.77 11.33
C ILE A 237 -4.44 -17.73 11.05
N ASN A 238 -4.60 -19.01 11.36
CA ASN A 238 -3.56 -20.02 11.10
C ASN A 238 -3.40 -20.24 9.60
N THR A 239 -4.51 -20.20 8.85
CA THR A 239 -4.50 -20.29 7.39
C THR A 239 -3.72 -19.14 6.76
N VAL A 240 -4.06 -17.88 7.07
CA VAL A 240 -3.34 -16.73 6.48
C VAL A 240 -1.91 -16.62 7.00
N ALA A 241 -1.64 -16.95 8.26
CA ALA A 241 -0.28 -16.99 8.79
C ALA A 241 0.60 -18.01 8.04
N LYS A 242 0.04 -19.21 7.76
CA LYS A 242 0.71 -20.25 6.97
C LYS A 242 0.97 -19.79 5.53
N VAL A 243 -0.02 -19.20 4.85
CA VAL A 243 0.13 -18.72 3.46
C VAL A 243 1.19 -17.63 3.36
N THR A 244 1.23 -16.73 4.35
CA THR A 244 2.14 -15.58 4.36
C THR A 244 3.51 -15.88 4.98
N ALA A 245 3.71 -17.11 5.48
CA ALA A 245 4.90 -17.53 6.22
C ALA A 245 5.22 -16.60 7.43
N ALA A 246 4.17 -16.08 8.08
CA ALA A 246 4.27 -15.24 9.25
C ALA A 246 3.96 -16.04 10.53
N PRO A 247 4.59 -15.73 11.68
CA PRO A 247 4.16 -16.27 12.96
C PRO A 247 2.73 -15.86 13.29
N VAL A 248 1.92 -16.79 13.79
CA VAL A 248 0.51 -16.56 14.16
C VAL A 248 0.40 -15.43 15.19
N ASP A 249 1.26 -15.43 16.20
CA ASP A 249 1.29 -14.39 17.24
C ASP A 249 1.56 -13.00 16.67
N TYR A 250 2.41 -12.90 15.64
CA TYR A 250 2.71 -11.63 14.99
C TYR A 250 1.51 -11.10 14.21
N VAL A 251 0.80 -11.96 13.48
CA VAL A 251 -0.46 -11.60 12.79
C VAL A 251 -1.52 -11.20 13.81
N ASN A 252 -1.62 -11.91 14.94
CA ASN A 252 -2.53 -11.60 16.05
C ASN A 252 -2.27 -10.21 16.63
N VAL A 253 -1.00 -9.83 16.85
CA VAL A 253 -0.67 -8.49 17.36
C VAL A 253 -1.16 -7.39 16.41
N ILE A 254 -0.91 -7.53 15.11
CA ILE A 254 -1.38 -6.55 14.10
C ILE A 254 -2.91 -6.51 14.08
N LYS A 255 -3.55 -7.69 14.10
CA LYS A 255 -5.02 -7.83 14.12
C LYS A 255 -5.64 -7.08 15.31
N SER A 256 -5.13 -7.30 16.52
CA SER A 256 -5.65 -6.66 17.73
C SER A 256 -5.49 -5.13 17.69
N ILE A 257 -4.36 -4.63 17.18
CA ILE A 257 -4.15 -3.19 16.99
C ILE A 257 -5.14 -2.63 15.98
N LEU A 258 -5.36 -3.33 14.87
CA LEU A 258 -6.26 -2.91 13.81
C LEU A 258 -7.72 -2.89 14.27
N LEU A 259 -8.16 -3.90 15.02
CA LEU A 259 -9.50 -3.94 15.62
C LEU A 259 -9.76 -2.75 16.55
N ASN A 260 -8.76 -2.37 17.37
CA ASN A 260 -8.87 -1.20 18.24
C ASN A 260 -9.02 0.09 17.42
N ILE A 261 -8.16 0.29 16.40
CA ILE A 261 -8.23 1.47 15.52
C ILE A 261 -9.58 1.53 14.80
N PHE A 262 -10.06 0.39 14.28
CA PHE A 262 -11.33 0.32 13.56
C PHE A 262 -12.52 0.61 14.49
N GLY A 263 -12.48 0.11 15.73
CA GLY A 263 -13.45 0.42 16.77
C GLY A 263 -13.51 1.93 17.09
N ASP A 264 -12.35 2.57 17.24
CA ASP A 264 -12.26 4.01 17.50
C ASP A 264 -12.77 4.86 16.32
N CYS A 265 -12.54 4.42 15.08
CA CYS A 265 -13.01 5.12 13.87
C CYS A 265 -14.51 4.97 13.61
N SER A 266 -15.17 3.95 14.16
CA SER A 266 -16.62 3.74 13.95
C SER A 266 -17.51 4.84 14.55
N GLY A 267 -16.94 5.73 15.39
CA GLY A 267 -17.60 6.94 15.89
C GLY A 267 -17.41 8.20 15.03
N GLU A 268 -16.41 8.22 14.15
CA GLU A 268 -16.10 9.35 13.25
C GLU A 268 -16.04 8.82 11.83
N VAL A 269 -17.17 8.92 11.12
CA VAL A 269 -17.32 8.43 9.74
C VAL A 269 -16.26 9.03 8.83
N LEU A 270 -15.23 8.24 8.49
CA LEU A 270 -14.31 8.50 7.39
C LEU A 270 -15.02 8.21 6.06
N PHE A 271 -15.80 9.17 5.56
CA PHE A 271 -16.20 9.30 4.16
C PHE A 271 -16.23 10.77 3.76
#